data_AF-A0A8S9XMU8-F1
#
_entry.id   AF-A0A8S9XMU8-F1
#
_cell.length_a   1.000
_cell.length_b   1.000
_cell.length_c   1.000
_cell.angle_alpha   90.00
_cell.angle_beta   90.00
_cell.angle_gamma   90.00
#
_symmetry.space_group_name_H-M   'P 1'
#
loop_
_entity.id
_entity.type
_entity.pdbx_description
1 polymer ?
#
loop_
_entity_poly.entity_id
_entity_poly.type
_entity_poly.pdbx_seq_one_letter_code
_entity_poly.pdbx_strand_id
1 'polypeptide(L)'
;MDAAQEEVFGSLQSTMTLALKAMPATFLPIYGFWAATLPYMKKYASWYSSTSNPTSLDELADTGLLRGLIKADQQVMELTSEVRFLEKKLDGYRTMKKGIEIGERRSRPQSPTGVRRIRDESPANEDKQKQKLMEVLKAKRDKLANATARAQNVSNSIMSCRNELIQNQEQERPEEFSLPRIYWVKSATNVGVGLASFLVWDEAGGFEEARIPLTFYAAQLALYWTYYPVLFHFGAYEWSLIHISLATLASVITTIQFTKVNDTAGLLMMPYLFYMAYSVHHNYKVGVEEWKQRQMGLKVSQLLRRYSTDLAH
;
A
#
# COMPACT_ATOMS: atom_id res chain seq x y z
N MET A 1 -49.85 -11.70 -45.58
CA MET A 1 -48.99 -11.52 -44.40
C MET A 1 -48.92 -12.90 -43.79
N ASP A 2 -47.80 -13.57 -43.98
CA ASP A 2 -47.69 -15.02 -43.82
C ASP A 2 -47.67 -15.40 -42.34
N ALA A 3 -48.23 -16.56 -42.00
CA ALA A 3 -48.33 -17.07 -40.62
C ALA A 3 -46.99 -17.04 -39.85
N ALA A 4 -45.86 -17.15 -40.56
CA ALA A 4 -44.52 -17.02 -40.00
C ALA A 4 -44.20 -15.62 -39.47
N GLN A 5 -44.72 -14.55 -40.08
CA GLN A 5 -44.57 -13.19 -39.55
C GLN A 5 -45.40 -13.01 -38.28
N GLU A 6 -46.61 -13.56 -38.22
CA GLU A 6 -47.49 -13.45 -37.06
C GLU A 6 -46.92 -14.20 -35.84
N GLU A 7 -46.30 -15.36 -36.08
CA GLU A 7 -45.63 -16.15 -35.04
C GLU A 7 -44.35 -15.48 -34.52
N VAL A 8 -43.54 -14.87 -35.42
CA VAL A 8 -42.35 -14.09 -35.05
C VAL A 8 -42.74 -12.80 -34.30
N PHE A 9 -43.79 -12.11 -34.73
CA PHE A 9 -44.30 -10.93 -34.03
C PHE A 9 -44.90 -11.29 -32.66
N GLY A 10 -45.65 -12.39 -32.56
CA GLY A 10 -46.18 -12.89 -31.29
C GLY A 10 -45.08 -13.33 -30.32
N SER A 11 -44.03 -13.98 -30.82
CA SER A 11 -42.81 -14.30 -30.09
C SER A 11 -42.07 -13.05 -29.60
N LEU A 12 -41.89 -12.05 -30.48
CA LEU A 12 -41.29 -10.76 -30.14
C LEU A 12 -42.11 -10.01 -29.09
N GLN A 13 -43.43 -10.02 -29.21
CA GLN A 13 -44.30 -9.33 -28.27
C GLN A 13 -44.32 -10.03 -26.91
N SER A 14 -44.33 -11.36 -26.88
CA SER A 14 -44.18 -12.17 -25.67
C SER A 14 -42.84 -11.90 -24.97
N THR A 15 -41.73 -11.97 -25.69
CA THR A 15 -40.38 -11.70 -25.17
C THR A 15 -40.22 -10.25 -24.71
N MET A 16 -40.81 -9.28 -25.41
CA MET A 16 -40.80 -7.87 -25.01
C MET A 16 -41.63 -7.63 -23.75
N THR A 17 -42.76 -8.31 -23.59
CA THR A 17 -43.61 -8.24 -22.39
C THR A 17 -42.91 -8.87 -21.19
N LEU A 18 -42.19 -9.98 -21.40
CA LEU A 18 -41.34 -10.62 -20.40
C LEU A 18 -40.20 -9.69 -19.96
N ALA A 19 -39.53 -9.05 -20.92
CA ALA A 19 -38.48 -8.07 -20.65
C ALA A 19 -39.00 -6.87 -19.86
N LEU A 20 -40.20 -6.37 -20.19
CA LEU A 20 -40.89 -5.29 -19.46
C LEU A 20 -41.17 -5.67 -17.99
N LYS A 21 -41.58 -6.92 -17.72
CA LYS A 21 -41.79 -7.42 -16.35
C LYS A 21 -40.47 -7.64 -15.60
N ALA A 22 -39.41 -8.02 -16.30
CA ALA A 22 -38.07 -8.20 -15.74
C ALA A 22 -37.34 -6.88 -15.47
N MET A 23 -37.79 -5.76 -16.06
CA MET A 23 -37.12 -4.47 -15.97
C MET A 23 -36.77 -4.02 -14.54
N PRO A 24 -37.67 -4.10 -13.53
CA PRO A 24 -37.31 -3.74 -12.17
C PRO A 24 -36.15 -4.61 -11.63
N ALA A 25 -36.16 -5.92 -11.92
CA ALA A 25 -35.12 -6.85 -11.48
C ALA A 25 -33.78 -6.65 -12.22
N THR A 26 -33.78 -6.12 -13.45
CA THR A 26 -32.57 -5.82 -14.25
C THR A 26 -32.00 -4.43 -14.01
N PHE A 27 -32.86 -3.42 -13.80
CA PHE A 27 -32.43 -2.03 -13.65
C PHE A 27 -32.09 -1.67 -12.20
N LEU A 28 -32.77 -2.26 -11.20
CA LEU A 28 -32.48 -1.99 -9.79
C LEU A 28 -31.00 -2.29 -9.43
N PRO A 29 -30.39 -3.42 -9.84
CA PRO A 29 -28.96 -3.69 -9.60
C PRO A 29 -28.03 -2.64 -10.19
N ILE A 30 -28.38 -2.11 -11.35
CA ILE A 30 -27.59 -1.15 -12.12
C ILE A 30 -27.71 0.23 -11.49
N TYR A 31 -28.93 0.75 -11.34
CA TYR A 31 -29.16 2.08 -10.77
C TYR A 31 -28.77 2.15 -9.30
N GLY A 32 -29.09 1.12 -8.51
CA GLY A 32 -28.67 1.06 -7.10
C GLY A 32 -27.15 1.05 -6.97
N PHE A 33 -26.45 0.32 -7.84
CA PHE A 33 -24.99 0.35 -7.90
C PHE A 33 -24.48 1.75 -8.26
N TRP A 34 -24.98 2.36 -9.33
CA TRP A 34 -24.53 3.70 -9.74
C TRP A 34 -24.84 4.77 -8.70
N ALA A 35 -26.03 4.76 -8.11
CA ALA A 35 -26.44 5.70 -7.07
C ALA A 35 -25.58 5.56 -5.81
N ALA A 36 -25.28 4.33 -5.39
CA ALA A 36 -24.45 4.08 -4.22
C ALA A 36 -22.96 4.41 -4.45
N THR A 37 -22.47 4.34 -5.69
CA THR A 37 -21.02 4.38 -5.96
C THR A 37 -20.54 5.64 -6.66
N LEU A 38 -21.33 6.28 -7.52
CA LEU A 38 -20.93 7.52 -8.21
C LEU A 38 -20.50 8.65 -7.27
N PRO A 39 -21.20 8.93 -6.16
CA PRO A 39 -20.80 10.00 -5.26
C PRO A 39 -19.42 9.73 -4.63
N TYR A 40 -19.16 8.48 -4.25
CA TYR A 40 -17.88 8.06 -3.71
C TYR A 40 -16.79 8.10 -4.79
N MET A 41 -17.08 7.59 -5.98
CA MET A 41 -16.11 7.62 -7.07
C MET A 41 -15.76 9.05 -7.49
N LYS A 42 -16.72 9.99 -7.53
CA LYS A 42 -16.41 11.41 -7.77
C LYS A 42 -15.57 12.02 -6.66
N LYS A 43 -15.89 11.71 -5.40
CA LYS A 43 -15.14 12.19 -4.24
C LYS A 43 -13.70 11.64 -4.19
N TYR A 44 -13.50 10.41 -4.65
CA TYR A 44 -12.23 9.68 -4.54
C TYR A 44 -11.54 9.41 -5.89
N ALA A 45 -12.04 9.97 -7.00
CA ALA A 45 -11.40 9.89 -8.32
C ALA A 45 -9.96 10.42 -8.27
N SER A 46 -9.74 11.47 -7.47
CA SER A 46 -8.42 12.05 -7.19
C SER A 46 -7.48 11.10 -6.43
N TRP A 47 -8.02 10.16 -5.65
CA TRP A 47 -7.21 9.18 -4.90
C TRP A 47 -6.86 7.98 -5.78
N TYR A 48 -7.82 7.48 -6.57
CA TYR A 48 -7.63 6.31 -7.44
C TYR A 48 -6.58 6.56 -8.52
N SER A 49 -6.52 7.77 -9.10
CA SER A 49 -5.49 8.14 -10.09
C SER A 49 -4.10 8.33 -9.48
N SER A 50 -4.01 8.74 -8.21
CA SER A 50 -2.72 8.93 -7.52
C SER A 50 -2.14 7.62 -6.96
N THR A 51 -2.98 6.62 -6.66
CA THR A 51 -2.56 5.27 -6.26
C THR A 51 -2.30 4.34 -7.45
N SER A 52 -2.99 4.53 -8.59
CA SER A 52 -2.76 3.73 -9.80
C SER A 52 -1.49 4.11 -10.58
N ASN A 53 -0.84 5.22 -10.23
CA ASN A 53 0.47 5.61 -10.76
C ASN A 53 1.54 5.42 -9.67
N PRO A 54 2.06 4.18 -9.50
CA PRO A 54 3.15 3.89 -8.57
C PRO A 54 4.50 4.46 -9.01
N THR A 55 4.52 5.17 -10.13
CA THR A 55 5.70 5.59 -10.87
C THR A 55 6.72 6.30 -9.98
N SER A 56 6.29 7.12 -9.02
CA SER A 56 7.24 7.93 -8.23
C SER A 56 8.25 7.15 -7.38
N LEU A 57 7.85 6.10 -6.66
CA LEU A 57 8.76 5.36 -5.77
C LEU A 57 9.58 4.30 -6.52
N ASP A 58 8.99 3.65 -7.52
CA ASP A 58 9.68 2.67 -8.36
C ASP A 58 10.65 3.38 -9.33
N GLU A 59 10.32 4.55 -9.89
CA GLU A 59 11.29 5.37 -10.66
C GLU A 59 12.42 5.89 -9.78
N LEU A 60 12.13 6.32 -8.54
CA LEU A 60 13.17 6.69 -7.58
C LEU A 60 14.06 5.49 -7.19
N ALA A 61 13.52 4.27 -7.23
CA ALA A 61 14.27 3.05 -6.99
C ALA A 61 15.14 2.66 -8.21
N ASP A 62 14.60 2.85 -9.42
CA ASP A 62 15.25 2.53 -10.70
C ASP A 62 16.35 3.54 -11.08
N THR A 63 16.19 4.81 -10.71
CA THR A 63 17.24 5.85 -10.86
C THR A 63 18.50 5.60 -10.03
N GLY A 64 18.50 4.58 -9.16
CA GLY A 64 19.63 4.23 -8.32
C GLY A 64 19.91 5.21 -7.16
N LEU A 65 19.17 6.32 -7.09
CA LEU A 65 19.24 7.33 -6.03
C LEU A 65 18.92 6.72 -4.67
N LEU A 66 17.86 5.91 -4.59
CA LEU A 66 17.51 5.18 -3.36
C LEU A 66 18.59 4.20 -2.92
N ARG A 67 19.19 3.45 -3.86
CA ARG A 67 20.33 2.56 -3.55
C ARG A 67 21.55 3.35 -3.09
N GLY A 68 21.79 4.52 -3.68
CA GLY A 68 22.83 5.46 -3.27
C GLY A 68 22.63 5.95 -1.84
N LEU A 69 21.40 6.35 -1.49
CA LEU A 69 21.05 6.80 -0.15
C LEU A 69 21.20 5.68 0.89
N ILE A 70 20.76 4.46 0.58
CA ILE A 70 20.89 3.29 1.47
C ILE A 70 22.37 2.97 1.73
N LYS A 71 23.21 2.98 0.68
CA LYS A 71 24.66 2.76 0.84
C LYS A 71 25.31 3.87 1.68
N ALA A 72 24.90 5.12 1.46
CA ALA A 72 25.38 6.25 2.26
C ALA A 72 24.95 6.12 3.74
N ASP A 73 23.71 5.71 4.01
CA ASP A 73 23.21 5.48 5.37
C ASP A 73 23.98 4.36 6.09
N GLN A 74 24.27 3.25 5.39
CA GLN A 74 25.11 2.18 5.94
C GLN A 74 26.51 2.67 6.31
N GLN A 75 27.14 3.45 5.42
CA GLN A 75 28.46 4.04 5.68
C GLN A 75 28.43 5.01 6.86
N VAL A 76 27.39 5.85 6.96
CA VAL A 76 27.19 6.78 8.09
C VAL A 76 27.03 6.01 9.39
N MET A 77 26.24 4.93 9.41
CA MET A 77 26.04 4.10 10.61
C MET A 77 27.32 3.39 11.06
N GLU A 78 28.08 2.82 10.12
CA GLU A 78 29.37 2.19 10.39
C GLU A 78 30.36 3.20 10.98
N LEU A 79 30.56 4.34 10.31
CA LEU A 79 31.44 5.41 10.78
C LEU A 79 31.01 5.97 12.14
N THR A 80 29.71 6.13 12.37
CA THR A 80 29.18 6.60 13.66
C THR A 80 29.46 5.60 14.79
N SER A 81 29.40 4.30 14.51
CA SER A 81 29.74 3.25 15.47
C SER A 81 31.23 3.24 15.81
N GLU A 82 32.09 3.40 14.80
CA GLU A 82 33.54 3.48 14.96
C GLU A 82 33.95 4.73 15.74
N VAL A 83 33.38 5.90 15.41
CA VAL A 83 33.64 7.15 16.14
C VAL A 83 33.24 7.01 17.60
N ARG A 84 32.05 6.47 17.91
CA ARG A 84 31.62 6.20 19.30
C ARG A 84 32.57 5.24 20.02
N PHE A 85 33.05 4.20 19.34
CA PHE A 85 34.01 3.27 19.92
C PHE A 85 35.35 3.96 20.25
N LEU A 86 35.86 4.78 19.34
CA LEU A 86 37.09 5.55 19.54
C LEU A 86 36.95 6.60 20.65
N GLU A 87 35.80 7.27 20.73
CA GLU A 87 35.46 8.20 21.82
C GLU A 87 35.45 7.50 23.17
N LYS A 88 34.76 6.35 23.26
CA LYS A 88 34.72 5.55 24.49
C LYS A 88 36.12 5.09 24.91
N LYS A 89 36.97 4.69 23.94
CA LYS A 89 38.36 4.32 24.20
C LYS A 89 39.16 5.52 24.72
N LEU A 90 39.00 6.69 24.11
CA LEU A 90 39.65 7.93 24.53
C LEU A 90 39.21 8.36 25.93
N ASP A 91 37.93 8.22 26.26
CA ASP A 91 37.40 8.51 27.60
C ASP A 91 37.92 7.52 28.65
N GLY A 92 38.08 6.24 28.30
CA GLY A 92 38.75 5.24 29.13
C GLY A 92 40.19 5.63 29.48
N TYR A 93 40.94 6.17 28.52
CA TYR A 93 42.29 6.70 28.80
C TYR A 93 42.24 7.91 29.75
N ARG A 94 41.27 8.81 29.62
CA ARG A 94 41.13 9.97 30.53
C ARG A 94 40.77 9.54 31.96
N THR A 95 39.85 8.60 32.12
CA THR A 95 39.42 8.12 33.44
C THR A 95 40.53 7.34 34.13
N MET A 96 41.25 6.50 33.39
CA MET A 96 42.43 5.78 33.91
C MET A 96 43.52 6.75 34.36
N LYS A 97 43.86 7.76 33.56
CA LYS A 97 44.85 8.79 33.92
C LYS A 97 44.44 9.59 35.17
N LYS A 98 43.17 10.02 35.25
CA LYS A 98 42.62 10.68 36.44
C LYS A 98 42.71 9.77 37.67
N GLY A 99 42.42 8.48 37.53
CA GLY A 99 42.53 7.50 38.62
C GLY A 99 43.96 7.33 39.12
N ILE A 100 44.94 7.29 38.21
CA ILE A 100 46.38 7.24 38.53
C ILE A 100 46.83 8.52 39.24
N GLU A 101 46.47 9.70 38.73
CA GLU A 101 46.81 11.00 39.36
C GLU A 101 46.22 11.14 40.76
N ILE A 102 44.99 10.66 40.98
CA ILE A 102 44.34 10.64 42.30
C ILE A 102 45.03 9.65 43.23
N GLY A 103 45.39 8.46 42.72
CA GLY A 103 46.15 7.46 43.45
C GLY A 103 47.52 7.98 43.89
N GLU A 104 48.25 8.63 42.99
CA GLU A 104 49.58 9.19 43.24
C GLU A 104 49.54 10.38 44.21
N ARG A 105 48.48 11.21 44.17
CA ARG A 105 48.23 12.23 45.19
C ARG A 105 47.94 11.64 46.57
N ARG A 106 47.27 10.49 46.64
CA ARG A 106 46.97 9.77 47.90
C ARG A 106 48.16 9.00 48.45
N SER A 107 49.06 8.52 47.59
CA SER A 107 50.21 7.69 47.97
C SER A 107 51.54 8.44 48.11
N ARG A 108 51.56 9.80 48.14
CA ARG A 108 52.76 10.57 48.53
C ARG A 108 53.10 10.30 50.01
N PRO A 109 54.20 9.58 50.34
CA PRO A 109 54.65 9.44 51.72
C PRO A 109 55.52 10.64 52.10
N GLN A 110 55.48 11.08 53.37
CA GLN A 110 56.37 12.10 53.91
C GLN A 110 57.83 11.60 54.17
N SER A 111 58.21 10.39 53.75
CA SER A 111 59.58 9.88 53.96
C SER A 111 60.09 8.99 52.81
N PRO A 112 61.43 8.93 52.60
CA PRO A 112 62.02 8.34 51.41
C PRO A 112 62.43 6.88 51.68
N THR A 113 61.59 5.92 51.32
CA THR A 113 62.02 4.52 51.17
C THR A 113 61.41 3.94 49.91
N GLY A 114 62.29 3.43 49.05
CA GLY A 114 62.00 2.99 47.70
C GLY A 114 61.11 1.76 47.61
N VAL A 115 60.36 1.69 46.52
CA VAL A 115 60.53 0.75 45.40
C VAL A 115 59.61 1.32 44.30
N ARG A 116 60.17 2.04 43.33
CA ARG A 116 59.42 2.41 42.12
C ARG A 116 59.23 1.13 41.31
N ARG A 117 58.02 0.59 41.26
CA ARG A 117 57.69 -0.36 40.18
C ARG A 117 57.77 0.41 38.87
N ILE A 118 58.76 0.03 38.08
CA ILE A 118 58.94 0.47 36.72
C ILE A 118 57.70 0.01 35.95
N ARG A 119 56.89 0.96 35.52
CA ARG A 119 56.02 0.74 34.36
C ARG A 119 56.91 1.00 33.16
N ASP A 120 57.35 -0.06 32.49
CA ASP A 120 58.29 -0.01 31.35
C ASP A 120 57.70 0.67 30.10
N GLU A 121 56.43 1.07 30.11
CA GLU A 121 55.87 1.92 29.07
C GLU A 121 56.18 3.39 29.38
N SER A 122 57.20 3.91 28.69
CA SER A 122 57.59 5.32 28.74
C SER A 122 56.36 6.23 28.57
N PRO A 123 56.14 7.25 29.42
CA PRO A 123 55.00 8.18 29.31
C PRO A 123 54.94 8.87 27.94
N ALA A 124 56.09 9.01 27.26
CA ALA A 124 56.17 9.50 25.89
C ALA A 124 55.46 8.59 24.87
N ASN A 125 55.41 7.28 25.11
CA ASN A 125 54.77 6.31 24.23
C ASN A 125 53.24 6.28 24.42
N GLU A 126 52.75 6.44 25.66
CA GLU A 126 51.32 6.58 25.96
C GLU A 126 50.74 7.88 25.36
N ASP A 127 51.44 9.00 25.50
CA ASP A 127 51.00 10.29 24.93
C ASP A 127 51.04 10.25 23.38
N LYS A 128 52.04 9.60 22.79
CA LYS A 128 52.11 9.35 21.33
C LYS A 128 50.96 8.47 20.83
N GLN A 129 50.57 7.44 21.61
CA GLN A 129 49.45 6.56 21.29
C GLN A 129 48.11 7.31 21.37
N LYS A 130 47.92 8.16 22.37
CA LYS A 130 46.75 9.04 22.51
C LYS A 130 46.67 10.06 21.36
N GLN A 131 47.79 10.65 20.97
CA GLN A 131 47.84 11.62 19.87
C GLN A 131 47.46 10.95 18.55
N LYS A 132 48.00 9.76 18.28
CA LYS A 132 47.62 8.93 17.13
C LYS A 132 46.12 8.56 17.14
N LEU A 133 45.56 8.25 18.31
CA LEU A 133 44.12 7.97 18.46
C LEU A 133 43.26 9.20 18.18
N MET A 134 43.68 10.39 18.63
CA MET A 134 42.99 11.64 18.35
C MET A 134 43.04 12.02 16.87
N GLU A 135 44.17 11.80 16.19
CA GLU A 135 44.28 12.01 14.74
C GLU A 135 43.35 11.09 13.96
N VAL A 136 43.31 9.79 14.30
CA VAL A 136 42.39 8.82 13.70
C VAL A 136 40.94 9.21 13.94
N LEU A 137 40.60 9.65 15.15
CA LEU A 137 39.26 10.11 15.51
C LEU A 137 38.85 11.37 14.72
N LYS A 138 39.76 12.34 14.56
CA LYS A 138 39.52 13.52 13.71
C LYS A 138 39.26 13.11 12.26
N ALA A 139 40.13 12.30 11.68
CA ALA A 139 39.98 11.83 10.30
C ALA A 139 38.68 11.03 10.09
N LYS A 140 38.25 10.23 11.08
CA LYS A 140 36.98 9.49 11.03
C LYS A 140 35.77 10.42 11.19
N ARG A 141 35.84 11.45 12.02
CA ARG A 141 34.81 12.50 12.12
C ARG A 141 34.67 13.30 10.83
N ASP A 142 35.78 13.65 10.18
CA ASP A 142 35.74 14.37 8.90
C ASP A 142 35.13 13.50 7.80
N LYS A 143 35.47 12.19 7.78
CA LYS A 143 34.83 11.21 6.88
C LYS A 143 33.33 11.07 7.16
N LEU A 144 32.94 11.04 8.44
CA LEU A 144 31.53 10.99 8.85
C LEU A 144 30.79 12.23 8.38
N ALA A 145 31.33 13.43 8.61
CA ALA A 145 30.73 14.70 8.19
C ALA A 145 30.54 14.78 6.66
N ASN A 146 31.53 14.33 5.89
CA ASN A 146 31.44 14.26 4.43
C ASN A 146 30.40 13.22 3.97
N ALA A 147 30.31 12.07 4.64
CA ALA A 147 29.31 11.04 4.33
C ALA A 147 27.88 11.52 4.65
N THR A 148 27.68 12.21 5.78
CA THR A 148 26.38 12.79 6.15
C THR A 148 25.97 13.91 5.18
N ALA A 149 26.89 14.77 4.75
CA ALA A 149 26.60 15.82 3.77
C ALA A 149 26.19 15.23 2.41
N ARG A 150 26.84 14.14 1.97
CA ARG A 150 26.43 13.41 0.76
C ARG A 150 25.03 12.83 0.90
N ALA A 151 24.72 12.20 2.03
CA ALA A 151 23.39 11.64 2.29
C ALA A 151 22.30 12.73 2.31
N GLN A 152 22.59 13.90 2.89
CA GLN A 152 21.69 15.06 2.88
C GLN A 152 21.43 15.59 1.46
N ASN A 153 22.47 15.74 0.64
CA ASN A 153 22.30 16.20 -0.75
C ASN A 153 21.42 15.23 -1.55
N VAL A 154 21.67 13.92 -1.42
CA VAL A 154 20.86 12.88 -2.09
C VAL A 154 19.42 12.92 -1.58
N SER A 155 19.21 13.07 -0.27
CA SER A 155 17.88 13.23 0.34
C SER A 155 17.13 14.43 -0.22
N ASN A 156 17.79 15.59 -0.36
CA ASN A 156 17.19 16.80 -0.89
C ASN A 156 16.82 16.67 -2.38
N SER A 157 17.67 16.01 -3.18
CA SER A 157 17.36 15.70 -4.58
C SER A 157 16.14 14.79 -4.73
N ILE A 158 16.01 13.78 -3.87
CA ILE A 158 14.83 12.90 -3.85
C ILE A 158 13.57 13.70 -3.53
N MET A 159 13.64 14.62 -2.57
CA MET A 159 12.50 15.49 -2.21
C MET A 159 12.12 16.46 -3.34
N SER A 160 13.09 17.04 -4.04
CA SER A 160 12.83 17.91 -5.20
C SER A 160 12.14 17.12 -6.32
N CYS A 161 12.69 15.96 -6.68
CA CYS A 161 12.14 15.11 -7.72
C CYS A 161 10.71 14.66 -7.38
N ARG A 162 10.46 14.29 -6.11
CA ARG A 162 9.10 13.97 -5.64
C ARG A 162 8.14 15.14 -5.79
N ASN A 163 8.56 16.36 -5.45
CA ASN A 163 7.72 17.55 -5.57
C ASN A 163 7.40 17.88 -7.04
N GLU A 164 8.39 17.78 -7.92
CA GLU A 164 8.21 17.97 -9.36
C GLU A 164 7.23 16.95 -9.95
N LEU A 165 7.33 15.68 -9.54
CA LEU A 165 6.40 14.63 -9.99
C LEU A 165 4.96 14.91 -9.52
N ILE A 166 4.77 15.37 -8.28
CA ILE A 166 3.45 15.74 -7.77
C ILE A 166 2.88 16.90 -8.60
N GLN A 167 3.69 17.92 -8.92
CA GLN A 167 3.25 19.05 -9.73
C GLN A 167 2.89 18.63 -11.16
N ASN A 168 3.72 17.82 -11.80
CA ASN A 168 3.46 17.31 -13.15
C ASN A 168 2.16 16.48 -13.19
N GLN A 169 1.92 15.65 -12.17
CA GLN A 169 0.68 14.88 -12.03
C GLN A 169 -0.56 15.74 -11.81
N GLU A 170 -0.46 16.86 -11.08
CA GLU A 170 -1.56 17.79 -10.92
C GLU A 170 -1.91 18.50 -12.23
N GLN A 171 -0.90 18.75 -13.07
CA GLN A 171 -1.05 19.46 -14.34
C GLN A 171 -1.58 18.58 -15.49
N GLU A 172 -1.27 17.29 -15.48
CA GLU A 172 -1.79 16.32 -16.46
C GLU A 172 -3.22 15.83 -16.16
N ARG A 173 -3.86 16.32 -15.09
CA ARG A 173 -5.18 15.84 -14.66
C ARG A 173 -6.24 16.08 -15.75
N PRO A 174 -6.78 15.04 -16.41
CA PRO A 174 -7.85 15.23 -17.39
C PRO A 174 -9.12 15.69 -16.68
N GLU A 175 -9.77 16.75 -17.19
CA GLU A 175 -11.02 17.30 -16.64
C GLU A 175 -12.22 16.33 -16.79
N GLU A 176 -12.10 15.31 -17.63
CA GLU A 176 -13.22 14.45 -17.98
C GLU A 176 -13.13 13.07 -17.32
N PHE A 177 -14.08 12.80 -16.42
CA PHE A 177 -14.34 11.48 -15.83
C PHE A 177 -14.85 10.53 -16.92
N SER A 178 -13.96 10.04 -17.77
CA SER A 178 -14.28 8.96 -18.71
C SER A 178 -14.45 7.67 -17.92
N LEU A 179 -15.67 7.14 -17.90
CA LEU A 179 -15.96 5.88 -17.21
C LEU A 179 -15.12 4.76 -17.86
N PRO A 180 -14.19 4.12 -17.11
CA PRO A 180 -13.33 3.09 -17.67
C PRO A 180 -14.15 1.98 -18.34
N ARG A 181 -13.64 1.40 -19.43
CA ARG A 181 -14.32 0.33 -20.21
C ARG A 181 -14.88 -0.82 -19.35
N ILE A 182 -14.29 -1.07 -18.18
CA ILE A 182 -14.74 -2.05 -17.18
C ILE A 182 -16.18 -1.81 -16.69
N TYR A 183 -16.67 -0.57 -16.66
CA TYR A 183 -18.03 -0.24 -16.19
C TYR A 183 -19.11 -0.66 -17.16
N TRP A 184 -18.80 -0.69 -18.46
CA TRP A 184 -19.71 -1.22 -19.48
C TRP A 184 -19.86 -2.73 -19.36
N VAL A 185 -18.73 -3.44 -19.20
CA VAL A 185 -18.73 -4.90 -18.95
C VAL A 185 -19.54 -5.22 -17.69
N LYS A 186 -19.31 -4.46 -16.62
CA LYS A 186 -20.04 -4.61 -15.36
C LYS A 186 -21.54 -4.35 -15.49
N SER A 187 -21.93 -3.31 -16.23
CA SER A 187 -23.34 -3.01 -16.49
C SER A 187 -24.00 -4.16 -17.26
N ALA A 188 -23.33 -4.71 -18.28
CA ALA A 188 -23.82 -5.85 -19.04
C ALA A 188 -24.00 -7.11 -18.15
N THR A 189 -23.04 -7.41 -17.27
CA THR A 189 -23.18 -8.54 -16.34
C THR A 189 -24.33 -8.36 -15.35
N ASN A 190 -24.58 -7.13 -14.88
CA ASN A 190 -25.70 -6.84 -13.97
C ASN A 190 -27.06 -7.05 -14.63
N VAL A 191 -27.19 -6.76 -15.94
CA VAL A 191 -28.40 -7.08 -16.70
C VAL A 191 -28.65 -8.60 -16.70
N GLY A 192 -27.62 -9.39 -16.95
CA GLY A 192 -27.73 -10.86 -16.95
C GLY A 192 -28.15 -11.43 -15.59
N VAL A 193 -27.56 -10.92 -14.51
CA VAL A 193 -27.91 -11.29 -13.14
C VAL A 193 -29.36 -10.92 -12.80
N GLY A 194 -29.81 -9.72 -13.21
CA GLY A 194 -31.19 -9.29 -12.99
C GLY A 194 -32.20 -10.15 -13.76
N LEU A 195 -31.87 -10.53 -15.00
CA LEU A 195 -32.70 -11.43 -15.80
C LEU A 195 -32.78 -12.82 -15.17
N ALA A 196 -31.66 -13.33 -14.66
CA ALA A 196 -31.64 -14.60 -13.91
C ALA A 196 -32.55 -14.55 -12.68
N SER A 197 -32.56 -13.44 -11.93
CA SER A 197 -33.45 -13.30 -10.77
C SER A 197 -34.94 -13.25 -11.14
N PHE A 198 -35.26 -12.66 -12.30
CA PHE A 198 -36.63 -12.66 -12.82
C PHE A 198 -37.08 -14.06 -13.24
N LEU A 199 -36.22 -14.82 -13.93
CA LEU A 199 -36.52 -16.20 -14.32
C LEU A 199 -36.78 -17.10 -13.10
N VAL A 200 -35.98 -16.94 -12.04
CA VAL A 200 -36.18 -17.67 -10.78
C VAL A 200 -37.49 -17.30 -10.12
N TRP A 201 -37.90 -16.03 -10.16
CA TRP A 201 -39.17 -15.59 -9.61
C TRP A 201 -40.37 -16.12 -10.40
N ASP A 202 -40.29 -16.11 -11.73
CA ASP A 202 -41.35 -16.56 -12.63
C ASP A 202 -41.54 -18.09 -12.54
N GLU A 203 -40.45 -18.86 -12.61
CA GLU A 203 -40.51 -20.33 -12.60
C GLU A 203 -40.77 -20.93 -11.21
N ALA A 204 -40.37 -20.26 -10.12
CA ALA A 204 -40.70 -20.71 -8.78
C ALA A 204 -42.18 -20.51 -8.41
N GLY A 205 -42.96 -19.79 -9.22
CA GLY A 205 -44.37 -19.51 -8.93
C GLY A 205 -44.60 -18.27 -8.06
N GLY A 206 -43.61 -17.38 -7.98
CA GLY A 206 -43.70 -16.10 -7.27
C GLY A 206 -42.78 -15.98 -6.06
N PHE A 207 -43.00 -14.93 -5.27
CA PHE A 207 -42.06 -14.55 -4.21
C PHE A 207 -41.98 -15.55 -3.05
N GLU A 208 -43.07 -16.26 -2.72
CA GLU A 208 -43.18 -17.16 -1.56
C GLU A 208 -42.28 -18.39 -1.69
N GLU A 209 -42.31 -19.04 -2.84
CA GLU A 209 -41.51 -20.22 -3.15
C GLU A 209 -40.06 -19.84 -3.51
N ALA A 210 -39.83 -18.68 -4.15
CA ALA A 210 -38.50 -18.16 -4.46
C ALA A 210 -37.86 -17.33 -3.32
N ARG A 211 -38.43 -17.31 -2.10
CA ARG A 211 -37.90 -16.52 -0.97
C ARG A 211 -36.43 -16.80 -0.70
N ILE A 212 -36.03 -18.07 -0.66
CA ILE A 212 -34.66 -18.46 -0.36
C ILE A 212 -33.68 -17.93 -1.42
N PRO A 213 -33.81 -18.27 -2.72
CA PRO A 213 -32.88 -17.78 -3.74
C PRO A 213 -32.88 -16.25 -3.87
N LEU A 214 -34.05 -15.60 -3.77
CA LEU A 214 -34.14 -14.13 -3.85
C LEU A 214 -33.55 -13.42 -2.63
N THR A 215 -33.58 -14.04 -1.44
CA THR A 215 -32.91 -13.49 -0.24
C THR A 215 -31.40 -13.53 -0.40
N PHE A 216 -30.85 -14.63 -0.90
CA PHE A 216 -29.41 -14.72 -1.20
C PHE A 216 -29.00 -13.72 -2.27
N TYR A 217 -29.83 -13.54 -3.30
CA TYR A 217 -29.63 -12.53 -4.33
C TYR A 217 -29.61 -11.11 -3.75
N ALA A 218 -30.59 -10.76 -2.90
CA ALA A 218 -30.64 -9.46 -2.25
C ALA A 218 -29.42 -9.22 -1.34
N ALA A 219 -28.99 -10.24 -0.59
CA ALA A 219 -27.82 -10.17 0.27
C ALA A 219 -26.53 -9.96 -0.52
N GLN A 220 -26.35 -10.71 -1.62
CA GLN A 220 -25.24 -10.53 -2.55
C GLN A 220 -25.23 -9.13 -3.15
N LEU A 221 -26.40 -8.59 -3.53
CA LEU A 221 -26.51 -7.27 -4.14
C LEU A 221 -26.17 -6.15 -3.15
N ALA A 222 -26.67 -6.24 -1.91
CA ALA A 222 -26.33 -5.33 -0.83
C ALA A 222 -24.82 -5.33 -0.57
N LEU A 223 -24.23 -6.53 -0.46
CA LEU A 223 -22.79 -6.69 -0.28
C LEU A 223 -22.00 -6.18 -1.49
N TYR A 224 -22.55 -6.27 -2.70
CA TYR A 224 -21.88 -5.71 -3.88
C TYR A 224 -21.90 -4.18 -3.90
N TRP A 225 -23.02 -3.57 -3.50
CA TRP A 225 -23.16 -2.11 -3.46
C TRP A 225 -22.29 -1.46 -2.39
N THR A 226 -22.04 -2.15 -1.27
CA THR A 226 -21.17 -1.64 -0.20
C THR A 226 -19.68 -1.71 -0.53
N TYR A 227 -19.28 -2.34 -1.64
CA TYR A 227 -17.86 -2.53 -1.98
C TYR A 227 -17.08 -1.21 -2.06
N TYR A 228 -17.55 -0.23 -2.84
CA TYR A 228 -16.86 1.06 -2.97
C TYR A 228 -16.96 1.90 -1.69
N PRO A 229 -18.12 2.02 -1.02
CA PRO A 229 -18.20 2.64 0.30
C PRO A 229 -17.18 2.07 1.30
N VAL A 230 -17.03 0.74 1.38
CA VAL A 230 -16.06 0.07 2.27
C VAL A 230 -14.63 0.36 1.84
N LEU A 231 -14.31 0.21 0.56
CA LEU A 231 -12.99 0.50 0.00
C LEU A 231 -12.54 1.93 0.33
N PHE A 232 -13.43 2.91 0.15
CA PHE A 232 -13.09 4.32 0.33
C PHE A 232 -13.22 4.82 1.78
N HIS A 233 -14.06 4.20 2.60
CA HIS A 233 -14.22 4.60 4.00
C HIS A 233 -13.10 4.07 4.88
N PHE A 234 -12.73 2.79 4.73
CA PHE A 234 -11.66 2.19 5.52
C PHE A 234 -10.27 2.46 4.94
N GLY A 235 -10.17 2.96 3.70
CA GLY A 235 -8.93 3.44 3.08
C GLY A 235 -7.82 2.39 2.98
N ALA A 236 -8.17 1.11 3.15
CA ALA A 236 -7.24 0.01 3.28
C ALA A 236 -7.66 -1.13 2.37
N TYR A 237 -6.76 -1.45 1.44
CA TYR A 237 -6.94 -2.48 0.43
C TYR A 237 -7.17 -3.88 1.02
N GLU A 238 -6.64 -4.14 2.21
CA GLU A 238 -6.86 -5.41 2.92
C GLU A 238 -8.36 -5.68 3.15
N TRP A 239 -9.12 -4.64 3.48
CA TRP A 239 -10.58 -4.75 3.65
C TRP A 239 -11.31 -4.92 2.34
N SER A 240 -10.85 -4.32 1.24
CA SER A 240 -11.48 -4.52 -0.06
C SER A 240 -11.29 -5.93 -0.59
N LEU A 241 -10.12 -6.56 -0.37
CA LEU A 241 -9.89 -7.96 -0.74
C LEU A 241 -10.83 -8.91 0.02
N ILE A 242 -10.96 -8.74 1.33
CA ILE A 242 -11.88 -9.56 2.14
C ILE A 242 -13.31 -9.38 1.65
N HIS A 243 -13.71 -8.13 1.40
CA HIS A 243 -15.06 -7.79 1.00
C HIS A 243 -15.41 -8.32 -0.40
N ILE A 244 -14.53 -8.16 -1.39
CA ILE A 244 -14.78 -8.70 -2.75
C ILE A 244 -14.76 -10.23 -2.77
N SER A 245 -13.94 -10.86 -1.91
CA SER A 245 -13.93 -12.31 -1.74
C SER A 245 -15.25 -12.81 -1.13
N LEU A 246 -15.77 -12.11 -0.12
CA LEU A 246 -17.06 -12.41 0.50
C LEU A 246 -18.22 -12.21 -0.50
N ALA A 247 -18.17 -11.13 -1.29
CA ALA A 247 -19.15 -10.87 -2.35
C ALA A 247 -19.11 -11.96 -3.44
N THR A 248 -17.92 -12.45 -3.77
CA THR A 248 -17.74 -13.56 -4.72
C THR A 248 -18.33 -14.86 -4.15
N LEU A 249 -18.08 -15.18 -2.87
CA LEU A 249 -18.67 -16.35 -2.24
C LEU A 249 -20.20 -16.26 -2.21
N ALA A 250 -20.76 -15.10 -1.85
CA ALA A 250 -22.20 -14.87 -1.90
C ALA A 250 -22.76 -15.10 -3.30
N SER A 251 -22.06 -14.65 -4.35
CA SER A 251 -22.48 -14.88 -5.73
C SER A 251 -22.47 -16.33 -6.18
N VAL A 252 -21.52 -17.13 -5.70
CA VAL A 252 -21.48 -18.58 -5.95
C VAL A 252 -22.68 -19.24 -5.27
N ILE A 253 -22.98 -18.88 -4.02
CA ILE A 253 -24.14 -19.41 -3.29
C ILE A 253 -25.44 -19.05 -4.02
N THR A 254 -25.62 -17.80 -4.43
CA THR A 254 -26.79 -17.37 -5.22
C THR A 254 -26.90 -18.17 -6.52
N THR A 255 -25.79 -18.38 -7.23
CA THR A 255 -25.78 -19.16 -8.47
C THR A 255 -26.24 -20.60 -8.24
N ILE A 256 -25.74 -21.25 -7.18
CA ILE A 256 -26.17 -22.62 -6.81
C ILE A 256 -27.67 -22.65 -6.47
N GLN A 257 -28.19 -21.63 -5.81
CA GLN A 257 -29.61 -21.54 -5.51
C GLN A 257 -30.46 -21.27 -6.75
N PHE A 258 -29.94 -20.51 -7.72
CA PHE A 258 -30.61 -20.25 -8.99
C PHE A 258 -30.62 -21.51 -9.87
N THR A 259 -29.51 -22.27 -9.95
CA THR A 259 -29.47 -23.56 -10.67
C THR A 259 -30.45 -24.59 -10.12
N LYS A 260 -30.77 -24.55 -8.82
CA LYS A 260 -31.76 -25.46 -8.23
C LYS A 260 -33.20 -25.19 -8.67
N VAL A 261 -33.47 -23.97 -9.13
CA VAL A 261 -34.79 -23.58 -9.64
C VAL A 261 -34.81 -23.68 -11.17
N ASN A 262 -33.80 -23.09 -11.82
CA ASN A 262 -33.67 -23.03 -13.27
C ASN A 262 -32.20 -23.12 -13.71
N ASP A 263 -31.86 -24.14 -14.48
CA ASP A 263 -30.52 -24.31 -15.06
C ASP A 263 -30.11 -23.12 -15.95
N THR A 264 -31.07 -22.53 -16.67
CA THR A 264 -30.86 -21.34 -17.52
C THR A 264 -30.48 -20.13 -16.67
N ALA A 265 -31.18 -19.90 -15.55
CA ALA A 265 -30.86 -18.81 -14.63
C ALA A 265 -29.45 -18.97 -14.02
N GLY A 266 -29.06 -20.21 -13.72
CA GLY A 266 -27.68 -20.53 -13.32
C GLY A 266 -26.65 -20.21 -14.39
N LEU A 267 -26.92 -20.55 -15.65
CA LEU A 267 -26.03 -20.27 -16.77
C LEU A 267 -25.85 -18.76 -17.00
N LEU A 268 -26.91 -17.97 -16.85
CA LEU A 268 -26.88 -16.50 -16.93
C LEU A 268 -26.00 -15.85 -15.85
N MET A 269 -25.77 -16.51 -14.72
CA MET A 269 -24.88 -16.03 -13.65
C MET A 269 -23.39 -16.28 -13.97
N MET A 270 -23.06 -17.18 -14.91
CA MET A 270 -21.66 -17.56 -15.19
C MET A 270 -20.78 -16.37 -15.62
N PRO A 271 -21.18 -15.49 -16.56
CA PRO A 271 -20.39 -14.30 -16.92
C PRO A 271 -20.11 -13.39 -15.73
N TYR A 272 -21.07 -13.28 -14.80
CA TYR A 272 -20.90 -12.50 -13.59
C TYR A 272 -19.91 -13.17 -12.62
N LEU A 273 -19.94 -14.49 -12.46
CA LEU A 273 -18.94 -15.22 -11.66
C LEU A 273 -17.52 -15.06 -12.21
N PHE A 274 -17.34 -15.11 -13.53
CA PHE A 274 -16.03 -14.84 -14.15
C PHE A 274 -15.55 -13.42 -13.85
N TYR A 275 -16.45 -12.44 -13.93
CA TYR A 275 -16.13 -11.06 -13.56
C TYR A 275 -15.75 -10.91 -12.08
N MET A 276 -16.45 -11.59 -11.17
CA MET A 276 -16.14 -11.59 -9.74
C MET A 276 -14.79 -12.24 -9.45
N ALA A 277 -14.49 -13.39 -10.07
CA ALA A 277 -13.19 -14.05 -9.97
C ALA A 277 -12.03 -13.18 -10.49
N TYR A 278 -12.22 -12.54 -11.65
CA TYR A 278 -11.28 -11.54 -12.17
C TYR A 278 -11.10 -10.38 -11.18
N SER A 279 -12.19 -9.89 -10.60
CA SER A 279 -12.18 -8.78 -9.64
C SER A 279 -11.39 -9.13 -8.39
N VAL A 280 -11.52 -10.36 -7.86
CA VAL A 280 -10.70 -10.87 -6.74
C VAL A 280 -9.23 -10.95 -7.13
N HIS A 281 -8.89 -11.50 -8.30
CA HIS A 281 -7.51 -11.60 -8.74
C HIS A 281 -6.85 -10.23 -8.93
N HIS A 282 -7.55 -9.29 -9.56
CA HIS A 282 -7.11 -7.92 -9.70
C HIS A 282 -6.98 -7.23 -8.33
N ASN A 283 -7.96 -7.45 -7.46
CA ASN A 283 -7.92 -7.05 -6.05
C ASN A 283 -6.93 -7.85 -5.19
N TYR A 284 -6.18 -8.80 -5.73
CA TYR A 284 -5.07 -9.40 -5.01
C TYR A 284 -3.75 -8.79 -5.47
N LYS A 285 -3.60 -8.66 -6.79
CA LYS A 285 -2.40 -8.08 -7.41
C LYS A 285 -2.12 -6.66 -6.94
N VAL A 286 -3.12 -5.77 -7.03
CA VAL A 286 -2.93 -4.36 -6.65
C VAL A 286 -2.57 -4.23 -5.16
N GLY A 287 -3.04 -5.15 -4.30
CA GLY A 287 -2.78 -5.10 -2.86
C GLY A 287 -1.40 -5.54 -2.48
N VAL A 288 -0.92 -6.58 -3.15
CA VAL A 288 0.47 -7.01 -3.00
C VAL A 288 1.41 -5.88 -3.43
N GLU A 289 1.08 -5.17 -4.52
CA GLU A 289 1.83 -4.02 -5.01
C GLU A 289 1.77 -2.84 -4.02
N GLU A 290 0.58 -2.43 -3.59
CA GLU A 290 0.40 -1.37 -2.59
C GLU A 290 1.08 -1.69 -1.26
N TRP A 291 0.99 -2.94 -0.79
CA TRP A 291 1.64 -3.35 0.46
C TRP A 291 3.17 -3.22 0.36
N LYS A 292 3.76 -3.69 -0.76
CA LYS A 292 5.19 -3.51 -1.03
C LYS A 292 5.57 -2.03 -1.06
N GLN A 293 4.77 -1.20 -1.71
CA GLN A 293 5.01 0.25 -1.80
C GLN A 293 4.88 0.94 -0.45
N ARG A 294 3.90 0.60 0.38
CA ARG A 294 3.77 1.14 1.75
C ARG A 294 4.99 0.79 2.59
N GLN A 295 5.47 -0.45 2.51
CA GLN A 295 6.69 -0.88 3.22
C GLN A 295 7.93 -0.11 2.73
N MET A 296 8.06 0.09 1.42
CA MET A 296 9.15 0.92 0.86
C MET A 296 9.00 2.37 1.31
N GLY A 297 7.82 2.98 1.16
CA GLY A 297 7.54 4.36 1.56
C GLY A 297 7.79 4.62 3.05
N LEU A 298 7.47 3.67 3.93
CA LEU A 298 7.82 3.76 5.35
C LEU A 298 9.34 3.74 5.59
N LYS A 299 10.08 2.85 4.93
CA LYS A 299 11.55 2.82 5.01
C LYS A 299 12.18 4.10 4.46
N VAL A 300 11.69 4.58 3.32
CA VAL A 300 12.18 5.79 2.67
C VAL A 300 11.86 7.02 3.52
N SER A 301 10.64 7.15 4.04
CA SER A 301 10.27 8.27 4.92
C SER A 301 11.08 8.30 6.21
N GLN A 302 11.39 7.14 6.81
CA GLN A 302 12.30 7.06 7.95
C GLN A 302 13.72 7.51 7.61
N LEU A 303 14.24 7.10 6.44
CA LEU A 303 15.55 7.53 5.96
C LEU A 303 15.58 9.03 5.66
N LEU A 304 14.60 9.55 4.92
CA LEU A 304 14.50 10.97 4.62
C LEU A 304 14.33 11.80 5.89
N ARG A 305 13.54 11.35 6.87
CA ARG A 305 13.39 12.05 8.17
C ARG A 305 14.70 12.08 8.98
N ARG A 306 15.58 11.09 8.82
CA ARG A 306 16.90 11.07 9.47
C ARG A 306 17.85 12.13 8.88
N TYR A 307 17.69 12.45 7.60
CA TYR A 307 18.55 13.39 6.88
C TYR A 307 17.87 14.72 6.55
N SER A 308 16.57 14.87 6.81
CA SER A 308 15.84 16.12 6.67
C SER A 308 16.34 17.12 7.69
N THR A 309 16.54 18.36 7.26
CA THR A 309 17.19 19.43 8.03
C THR A 309 16.43 19.92 9.26
N ASP A 310 15.19 19.46 9.50
CA ASP A 310 14.41 19.86 10.68
C ASP A 310 14.50 18.85 11.84
N LEU A 311 15.61 18.96 12.56
CA LEU A 311 15.63 18.95 14.04
C LEU A 311 16.76 19.88 14.54
N ALA A 312 16.95 20.98 13.82
CA ALA A 312 17.85 22.05 14.17
C ALA A 312 17.14 23.41 14.05
N HIS A 313 16.05 23.58 14.79
CA HIS A 313 15.63 24.83 15.42
C HIS A 313 14.68 24.54 16.58
#